data_AF-J3LT94-F1
#
_entry.id   AF-J3LT94-F1
#
_cell.length_a   1.000
_cell.length_b   1.000
_cell.length_c   1.000
_cell.angle_alpha   90.00
_cell.angle_beta   90.00
_cell.angle_gamma   90.00
#
_symmetry.space_group_name_H-M   'P 1'
#
loop_
_entity.id
_entity.type
_entity.pdbx_description
1 polymer ?
#
loop_
_entity_poly.entity_id
_entity_poly.type
_entity_poly.pdbx_seq_one_letter_code
_entity_poly.pdbx_strand_id
1 'polypeptide(L)'
;MASAAAAARSGLRWLAARAKATAAPAARRRMSSSAHDDAHETAKWEKITYAGIVTCTLLAAYNLSKGHPHFDEPPAYPYLHIRNKEFPWGSYEKLKVTNKCHEHP
;
A
#
# COMPACT_ATOMS: atom_id res chain seq x y z
N MET A 1 5.63 40.09 4.69
CA MET A 1 5.61 38.62 4.62
C MET A 1 6.57 38.04 5.65
N ALA A 2 6.12 37.70 6.86
CA ALA A 2 6.98 37.07 7.87
C ALA A 2 6.16 36.36 8.97
N SER A 3 5.33 35.38 8.61
CA SER A 3 4.62 34.56 9.61
C SER A 3 4.69 33.05 9.36
N ALA A 4 5.32 32.59 8.27
CA ALA A 4 5.41 31.16 7.95
C ALA A 4 6.52 30.41 8.74
N ALA A 5 7.55 31.11 9.22
CA ALA A 5 8.69 30.47 9.90
C ALA A 5 8.39 30.07 11.37
N ALA A 6 7.37 30.64 12.01
CA ALA A 6 7.07 30.34 13.42
C ALA A 6 6.32 29.00 13.60
N ALA A 7 5.37 28.69 12.71
CA ALA A 7 4.62 27.43 12.76
C ALA A 7 5.50 26.21 12.44
N ALA A 8 6.42 26.34 11.47
CA ALA A 8 7.35 25.28 11.10
C ALA A 8 8.30 24.87 12.26
N ARG A 9 8.72 25.84 13.09
CA ARG A 9 9.58 25.59 14.27
C ARG A 9 8.84 24.89 15.40
N SER A 10 7.53 25.09 15.51
CA SER A 10 6.68 24.44 16.52
C SER A 10 6.46 22.97 16.22
N GLY A 11 6.17 22.63 14.95
CA GLY A 11 6.00 21.24 14.50
C GLY A 11 7.27 20.41 14.66
N LEU A 12 8.45 20.98 14.33
CA LEU A 12 9.73 20.29 14.49
C LEU A 12 10.08 20.02 15.96
N ARG A 13 9.79 20.97 16.86
CA ARG A 13 9.98 20.80 18.31
C ARG A 13 9.06 19.73 18.88
N TRP A 14 7.83 19.65 18.41
CA TRP A 14 6.88 18.63 18.85
C TRP A 14 7.27 17.22 18.37
N LEU A 15 7.71 17.10 17.12
CA LEU A 15 8.26 15.85 16.59
C LEU A 15 9.54 15.41 17.31
N ALA A 16 10.46 16.34 17.57
CA ALA A 16 11.68 16.07 18.34
C ALA A 16 11.38 15.69 19.81
N ALA A 17 10.39 16.32 20.44
CA ALA A 17 9.95 15.98 21.79
C ALA A 17 9.31 14.58 21.83
N ARG A 18 8.54 14.20 20.81
CA ARG A 18 7.94 12.86 20.70
C ARG A 18 8.98 11.76 20.42
N ALA A 19 10.00 12.07 19.61
CA ALA A 19 11.16 11.20 19.39
C ALA A 19 11.98 11.03 20.69
N LYS A 20 12.05 12.06 21.54
CA LYS A 20 12.74 11.97 22.84
C LYS A 20 11.92 11.27 23.93
N ALA A 21 10.59 11.39 23.90
CA ALA A 21 9.69 10.69 24.82
C ALA A 21 9.66 9.17 24.59
N THR A 22 9.87 8.72 23.35
CA THR A 22 10.08 7.29 23.02
C THR A 22 11.50 6.81 23.33
N ALA A 23 12.45 7.72 23.52
CA ALA A 23 13.82 7.46 23.92
C ALA A 23 14.08 7.63 25.44
N ALA A 24 13.05 7.94 26.24
CA ALA A 24 13.15 7.78 27.68
C ALA A 24 13.30 6.28 27.96
N PRO A 25 14.33 5.83 28.70
CA PRO A 25 14.42 4.43 29.06
C PRO A 25 13.29 4.20 30.06
N ALA A 26 12.14 3.72 29.56
CA ALA A 26 11.23 2.94 30.38
C ALA A 26 12.14 2.00 31.15
N ALA A 27 12.13 2.07 32.49
CA ALA A 27 13.00 1.30 33.36
C ALA A 27 12.94 -0.16 32.91
N ARG A 28 13.88 -0.53 32.04
CA ARG A 28 13.80 -1.74 31.26
C ARG A 28 14.26 -2.77 32.24
N ARG A 29 13.29 -3.42 32.89
CA ARG A 29 13.49 -4.74 33.48
C ARG A 29 14.06 -5.61 32.36
N ARG A 30 15.38 -5.63 32.28
CA ARG A 30 16.14 -6.41 31.32
C ARG A 30 15.94 -7.82 31.83
N MET A 31 15.03 -8.54 31.19
CA MET A 31 14.90 -9.98 31.41
C MET A 31 16.22 -10.58 30.93
N SER A 32 17.16 -10.74 31.85
CA SER A 32 18.50 -11.22 31.59
C SER A 32 18.45 -12.72 31.37
N SER A 33 18.21 -13.16 30.13
CA SER A 33 18.67 -14.48 29.66
C SER A 33 18.71 -14.67 28.12
N SER A 34 18.14 -13.78 27.29
CA SER A 34 17.95 -14.08 25.86
C SER A 34 18.61 -13.15 24.85
N ALA A 35 19.49 -12.20 25.23
CA ALA A 35 20.00 -11.21 24.26
C ALA A 35 20.72 -11.81 23.04
N HIS A 36 21.32 -13.00 23.17
CA HIS A 36 21.89 -13.76 22.05
C HIS A 36 20.81 -14.44 21.18
N ASP A 37 19.74 -14.93 21.82
CA ASP A 37 18.59 -15.55 21.16
C ASP A 37 17.76 -14.51 20.41
N ASP A 38 17.53 -13.32 21.00
CA ASP A 38 16.78 -12.22 20.37
C ASP A 38 17.40 -11.79 19.02
N ALA A 39 18.74 -11.74 18.93
CA ALA A 39 19.45 -11.38 17.70
C ALA A 39 19.36 -12.49 16.64
N HIS A 40 19.44 -13.75 17.06
CA HIS A 40 19.28 -14.89 16.16
C HIS A 40 17.84 -15.01 15.64
N GLU A 41 16.86 -14.85 16.53
CA GLU A 41 15.44 -14.93 16.22
C GLU A 41 15.00 -13.79 15.30
N THR A 42 15.48 -12.56 15.52
CA THR A 42 15.22 -11.44 14.60
C THR A 42 15.84 -11.70 13.22
N ALA A 43 17.08 -12.16 13.15
CA ALA A 43 17.71 -12.53 11.88
C ALA A 43 16.99 -13.69 11.16
N LYS A 44 16.39 -14.62 11.91
CA LYS A 44 15.57 -15.71 11.35
C LYS A 44 14.32 -15.15 10.68
N TRP A 45 13.55 -14.33 11.40
CA TRP A 45 12.33 -13.73 10.86
C TRP A 45 12.61 -12.80 9.70
N GLU A 46 13.72 -12.05 9.75
CA GLU A 46 14.18 -11.22 8.64
C GLU A 46 14.37 -12.04 7.36
N LYS A 47 15.09 -13.17 7.44
CA LYS A 47 15.28 -14.07 6.30
C LYS A 47 13.97 -14.66 5.78
N ILE A 48 13.07 -15.07 6.68
CA ILE A 48 11.76 -15.60 6.31
C ILE A 48 10.94 -14.54 5.58
N THR A 49 10.92 -13.30 6.10
CA THR A 49 10.20 -12.19 5.49
C THR A 49 10.78 -11.84 4.12
N TYR A 50 12.10 -11.76 3.97
CA TYR A 50 12.72 -11.51 2.66
C TYR A 50 12.42 -12.63 1.66
N ALA A 51 12.51 -13.90 2.08
CA ALA A 51 12.14 -15.02 1.24
C ALA A 51 10.66 -14.94 0.81
N GLY A 52 9.77 -14.59 1.74
CA GLY A 52 8.34 -14.39 1.47
C GLY A 52 8.07 -13.25 0.50
N ILE A 53 8.67 -12.07 0.73
CA ILE A 53 8.52 -10.91 -0.15
C ILE A 53 9.01 -11.25 -1.55
N VAL A 54 10.23 -11.77 -1.71
CA VAL A 54 10.80 -12.11 -3.02
C VAL A 54 9.92 -13.13 -3.74
N THR A 55 9.49 -14.18 -3.05
CA THR A 55 8.64 -15.21 -3.65
C THR A 55 7.29 -14.65 -4.08
N CYS A 56 6.60 -13.91 -3.20
CA CYS A 56 5.30 -13.32 -3.48
C CYS A 56 5.39 -12.27 -4.61
N THR A 57 6.43 -11.45 -4.64
CA THR A 57 6.64 -10.45 -5.70
C THR A 57 6.89 -11.11 -7.04
N LEU A 58 7.75 -12.14 -7.10
CA LEU A 58 7.99 -12.88 -8.35
C LEU A 58 6.73 -13.60 -8.83
N LEU A 59 6.00 -14.25 -7.92
CA LEU A 59 4.75 -14.93 -8.25
C LEU A 59 3.69 -13.94 -8.73
N ALA A 60 3.56 -12.78 -8.09
CA ALA A 60 2.67 -11.71 -8.54
C ALA A 60 3.07 -11.21 -9.92
N ALA A 61 4.34 -10.90 -10.14
CA ALA A 61 4.85 -10.48 -11.45
C ALA A 61 4.54 -11.53 -12.53
N TYR A 62 4.77 -12.82 -12.25
CA TYR A 62 4.46 -13.90 -13.17
C TYR A 62 2.96 -13.97 -13.48
N ASN A 63 2.08 -13.98 -12.48
CA ASN A 63 0.63 -14.07 -12.69
C ASN A 63 0.06 -12.84 -13.41
N LEU A 64 0.51 -11.63 -13.04
CA LEU A 64 0.04 -10.38 -13.66
C LEU A 64 0.65 -10.15 -15.05
N SER A 65 1.79 -10.79 -15.37
CA SER A 65 2.37 -10.72 -16.72
C SER A 65 1.55 -11.45 -17.78
N LYS A 66 0.66 -12.36 -17.36
CA LYS A 66 -0.24 -13.07 -18.26
C LYS A 66 -1.45 -12.17 -18.55
N GLY A 67 -1.78 -12.01 -19.83
CA GLY A 67 -3.06 -11.41 -20.22
C GLY A 67 -4.22 -12.25 -19.70
N HIS A 68 -5.27 -11.61 -19.20
CA HIS A 68 -6.54 -12.27 -18.93
C HIS A 68 -7.40 -12.22 -20.20
N PRO A 69 -7.91 -13.36 -20.70
CA PRO A 69 -8.84 -13.35 -21.83
C PRO A 69 -10.07 -12.53 -21.47
N HIS A 70 -10.25 -11.41 -22.16
CA HIS A 70 -11.54 -10.74 -22.17
C HIS A 70 -12.43 -11.48 -23.15
N PHE A 71 -13.52 -12.05 -22.64
CA PHE A 71 -14.58 -12.56 -23.49
C PHE A 71 -15.27 -11.40 -24.18
N ASP A 72 -15.81 -11.65 -25.37
CA ASP A 72 -16.63 -10.68 -26.08
C ASP A 72 -17.76 -10.20 -25.16
N GLU A 73 -18.07 -8.91 -25.25
CA GLU A 73 -19.10 -8.29 -24.44
C GLU A 73 -20.41 -9.08 -24.63
N PRO A 74 -21.03 -9.58 -23.54
CA PRO A 74 -22.27 -10.29 -23.65
C PRO A 74 -23.33 -9.39 -24.31
N PRO A 75 -24.35 -9.99 -24.96
CA PRO A 75 -25.45 -9.22 -25.52
C PRO A 75 -26.00 -8.22 -24.50
N ALA A 76 -26.45 -7.06 -24.96
CA ALA A 76 -26.97 -6.00 -24.10
C ALA A 76 -28.26 -6.44 -23.39
N TYR A 77 -28.09 -7.15 -22.28
CA TYR A 77 -29.20 -7.63 -21.48
C TYR A 77 -29.85 -6.45 -20.76
N PRO A 78 -31.20 -6.43 -20.62
CA PRO A 78 -31.90 -5.32 -19.97
C PRO A 78 -31.47 -5.06 -18.53
N TYR A 79 -30.84 -6.03 -17.87
CA TYR A 79 -30.31 -5.94 -16.51
C TYR A 79 -28.85 -5.48 -16.42
N LEU A 80 -28.11 -5.51 -17.53
CA LEU A 80 -26.73 -5.06 -17.61
C LEU A 80 -26.72 -3.56 -17.94
N HIS A 81 -25.77 -2.81 -17.38
CA HIS A 81 -25.60 -1.38 -17.65
C HIS A 81 -26.79 -0.45 -17.30
N ILE A 82 -27.75 -0.88 -16.46
CA ILE A 82 -28.81 0.01 -15.97
C ILE A 82 -28.21 1.16 -15.15
N ARG A 83 -28.62 2.39 -15.47
CA ARG A 83 -28.30 3.61 -14.71
C ARG A 83 -29.59 4.41 -14.47
N ASN A 84 -30.14 4.31 -13.25
CA ASN A 84 -31.35 5.05 -12.84
C ASN A 84 -31.07 6.51 -12.48
N LYS A 85 -29.80 6.88 -12.25
CA LYS A 85 -29.36 8.22 -11.88
C LYS A 85 -27.97 8.46 -12.44
N GLU A 86 -27.74 9.68 -12.95
CA GLU A 86 -26.42 10.13 -13.36
C GLU A 86 -25.49 10.25 -12.15
N PHE A 87 -24.26 9.74 -12.29
CA PHE A 87 -23.24 9.94 -11.26
C PHE A 87 -22.86 11.42 -11.16
N PRO A 88 -22.47 11.91 -9.96
CA PRO A 88 -22.24 13.34 -9.72
C PRO A 88 -21.04 13.95 -10.47
N TRP A 89 -20.24 13.14 -11.15
CA TRP A 89 -19.07 13.54 -11.96
C TRP A 89 -19.33 13.55 -13.47
N GLY A 90 -20.59 13.41 -13.91
CA GLY A 90 -21.00 13.57 -15.30
C GLY A 90 -20.99 12.29 -16.14
N SER A 91 -21.01 12.47 -17.47
CA SER A 91 -21.25 11.42 -18.49
C SER A 91 -20.34 10.20 -18.35
N TYR A 92 -20.96 9.03 -18.15
CA TYR A 92 -20.29 7.74 -17.92
C TYR A 92 -19.31 7.34 -19.04
N GLU A 93 -19.53 7.77 -20.28
CA GLU A 93 -18.68 7.44 -21.42
C GLU A 93 -17.24 7.91 -21.26
N LYS A 94 -17.02 9.07 -20.64
CA LYS A 94 -15.68 9.68 -20.50
C LYS A 94 -14.91 9.20 -19.28
N LEU A 95 -15.57 8.48 -18.36
CA LEU A 95 -14.98 8.00 -17.09
C LEU A 95 -14.89 6.49 -17.01
N LYS A 96 -15.30 5.78 -18.05
CA LYS A 96 -14.90 4.40 -18.20
C LYS A 96 -13.37 4.40 -18.34
N VAL A 97 -12.68 3.82 -17.36
CA VAL A 97 -11.39 3.19 -17.61
C VAL A 97 -11.71 1.99 -18.50
N THR A 98 -11.97 2.24 -19.78
CA THR A 98 -12.08 1.16 -20.76
C THR A 98 -10.66 0.69 -21.02
N ASN A 99 -10.38 -0.54 -20.65
CA ASN A 99 -9.28 -1.24 -21.29
C ASN A 99 -9.75 -1.45 -22.73
N LYS A 100 -9.35 -0.57 -23.66
CA LYS A 100 -9.45 -0.90 -25.09
C LYS A 100 -8.61 -2.16 -25.27
N CYS A 101 -9.26 -3.27 -25.61
CA CYS A 101 -8.56 -4.48 -26.01
C CYS A 101 -7.61 -4.10 -27.15
N HIS A 102 -6.32 -4.33 -26.95
CA HIS A 102 -5.36 -4.26 -28.04
C HIS A 102 -5.73 -5.42 -28.98
N GLU A 103 -6.42 -5.12 -30.08
CA GLU A 103 -6.60 -6.08 -31.16
C GLU A 103 -5.19 -6.44 -31.67
N HIS A 104 -4.77 -7.67 -31.43
CA HIS A 104 -3.59 -8.22 -32.08
C HIS A 104 -3.99 -8.64 -33.51
N PRO A 105 -3.17 -8.32 -34.54
CA PRO A 105 -3.44 -8.73 -35.93
C PRO A 105 -3.39 -10.25 -36.13
#